data_AF-A0A117L7F6-F1
#
_entry.id   AF-A0A117L7F6-F1
#
_cell.length_a   1.000
_cell.length_b   1.000
_cell.length_c   1.000
_cell.angle_alpha   90.00
_cell.angle_beta   90.00
_cell.angle_gamma   90.00
#
_symmetry.space_group_name_H-M   'P 1'
#
loop_
_entity.id
_entity.type
_entity.pdbx_description
1 polymer ?
#
loop_
_entity_poly.entity_id
_entity_poly.type
_entity_poly.pdbx_seq_one_letter_code
_entity_poly.pdbx_strand_id
1 'polypeptide(L)' 'LYARHGVKEYWIIDPKAKTVEVFTLGEKGFELVRGYKADEVVRSPLLESLEVDLKEVF' A
#
# COMPACT_ATOMS: atom_id res chain seq x y z
N LEU A 1 9.56 -7.99 10.09
CA LEU A 1 10.37 -6.90 10.70
C LEU A 1 9.48 -5.69 10.99
N TYR A 2 8.98 -4.99 9.97
CA TYR A 2 8.18 -3.75 10.14
C TYR A 2 6.93 -3.91 11.02
N ALA A 3 6.14 -4.97 10.83
CA ALA A 3 4.97 -5.24 11.66
C ALA A 3 5.32 -5.39 13.15
N ARG A 4 6.46 -6.02 13.47
CA ARG A 4 6.94 -6.19 14.85
C ARG A 4 7.37 -4.87 15.50
N HIS A 5 7.68 -3.86 14.70
CA HIS A 5 8.03 -2.51 15.14
C HIS A 5 6.86 -1.53 15.08
N GLY A 6 5.63 -2.00 14.84
CA GLY A 6 4.44 -1.15 14.92
C GLY A 6 4.22 -0.22 13.72
N VAL A 7 4.85 -0.48 12.58
CA VAL A 7 4.56 0.23 11.33
C VAL A 7 3.10 -0.02 10.96
N LYS A 8 2.29 1.04 10.92
CA LYS A 8 0.82 0.96 10.78
C LYS A 8 0.36 0.64 9.37
N GLU A 9 1.14 1.04 8.38
CA GLU A 9 0.82 0.90 6.96
C GLU A 9 2.09 0.55 6.17
N TYR A 10 1.99 -0.42 5.26
CA TYR A 10 3.12 -0.93 4.50
C TYR A 10 2.73 -1.18 3.05
N TRP A 11 3.48 -0.59 2.12
CA TRP A 11 3.18 -0.64 0.68
C TRP A 11 4.25 -1.47 -0.03
N ILE A 12 3.82 -2.39 -0.87
CA ILE A 12 4.69 -3.18 -1.74
C ILE A 12 4.41 -2.77 -3.18
N ILE A 13 5.45 -2.32 -3.88
CA ILE A 13 5.39 -1.91 -5.27
C ILE A 13 6.13 -2.95 -6.11
N ASP A 14 5.48 -3.52 -7.12
CA ASP A 14 6.12 -4.33 -8.15
C ASP A 14 6.19 -3.54 -9.47
N PRO A 15 7.37 -3.00 -9.84
CA PRO A 15 7.53 -2.23 -11.08
C PRO A 15 7.39 -3.06 -12.36
N LYS A 16 7.65 -4.37 -12.32
CA LYS A 16 7.53 -5.23 -13.51
C LYS A 16 6.07 -5.55 -13.79
N ALA A 17 5.32 -5.89 -12.74
CA ALA A 17 3.89 -6.14 -12.85
C ALA A 17 3.05 -4.84 -12.89
N LYS A 18 3.66 -3.70 -12.54
CA LYS A 18 3.02 -2.39 -12.38
C LYS A 18 1.83 -2.44 -11.42
N THR A 19 2.07 -3.02 -10.24
CA THR A 19 1.06 -3.18 -9.18
C THR A 19 1.55 -2.62 -7.86
N VAL A 20 0.60 -2.18 -7.03
CA VAL A 20 0.85 -1.76 -5.65
C VAL A 20 -0.10 -2.49 -4.72
N GLU A 21 0.43 -3.04 -3.63
CA GLU A 21 -0.34 -3.68 -2.56
C GLU A 21 -0.19 -2.87 -1.27
N VAL A 22 -1.31 -2.47 -0.69
CA VAL A 22 -1.37 -1.72 0.57
C VAL A 22 -1.79 -2.64 1.69
N PHE A 23 -0.98 -2.70 2.74
CA PHE A 23 -1.23 -3.48 3.95
C PHE A 23 -1.35 -2.57 5.17
N THR A 24 -2.21 -2.95 6.12
CA THR A 24 -2.29 -2.31 7.44
C THR A 24 -1.93 -3.29 8.54
N LEU A 25 -1.47 -2.77 9.68
CA LEU A 25 -1.13 -3.59 10.84
C LEU A 25 -2.40 -4.00 11.60
N GLY A 26 -2.76 -5.27 11.52
CA GLY A 26 -3.80 -5.92 12.31
C GLY A 26 -3.25 -6.76 13.46
N GLU A 27 -4.11 -7.54 14.11
CA GLU A 27 -3.76 -8.33 15.30
C GLU A 27 -2.73 -9.44 15.00
N LYS A 28 -2.72 -9.97 13.77
CA LYS A 28 -1.84 -11.07 13.34
C LYS A 28 -0.63 -10.61 12.54
N GLY A 29 -0.49 -9.30 12.31
CA GLY A 29 0.55 -8.72 11.47
C GLY A 29 -0.04 -7.89 10.33
N PHE A 30 0.66 -7.81 9.21
CA PHE A 30 0.16 -7.07 8.04
C PHE A 30 -0.96 -7.81 7.34
N GLU A 31 -2.07 -7.11 7.14
CA GLU A 31 -3.26 -7.59 6.45
C GLU A 31 -3.44 -6.77 5.17
N LEU A 32 -3.68 -7.45 4.05
CA LEU A 32 -3.86 -6.79 2.76
C LEU A 32 -5.17 -6.00 2.79
N VAL A 33 -5.09 -4.69 2.58
CA VAL A 33 -6.27 -3.84 2.42
C VAL A 33 -6.74 -3.88 0.99
N ARG A 34 -5.83 -3.61 0.04
CA ARG A 34 -6.15 -3.59 -1.39
C ARG A 34 -4.89 -3.68 -2.25
N GLY A 35 -5.03 -4.38 -3.38
CA GLY A 35 -4.12 -4.31 -4.51
C GLY A 35 -4.64 -3.35 -5.59
N TYR A 36 -3.72 -2.66 -6.24
CA TYR A 36 -3.98 -1.63 -7.25
C TYR A 36 -3.13 -1.89 -8.50
N LYS A 37 -3.68 -1.52 -9.66
CA LYS A 37 -3.00 -1.54 -10.96
C LYS A 37 -2.51 -0.15 -11.36
N ALA A 38 -1.60 -0.10 -12.32
CA ALA A 38 -0.91 1.11 -12.78
C ALA A 38 -1.81 2.28 -13.20
N ASP A 39 -3.07 2.03 -13.55
CA ASP A 39 -4.03 3.04 -14.00
C ASP A 39 -4.97 3.54 -12.89
N GLU A 40 -4.79 3.07 -11.66
CA GLU A 40 -5.58 3.43 -10.49
C GLU A 40 -4.88 4.47 -9.59
N VAL A 41 -5.68 5.12 -8.74
CA VAL A 41 -5.19 6.00 -7.67
C VAL A 41 -5.20 5.23 -6.35
N VAL A 42 -4.04 5.13 -5.72
CA VAL A 42 -3.91 4.57 -4.36
C VAL A 42 -4.33 5.63 -3.35
N ARG A 43 -5.15 5.26 -2.38
CA ARG A 43 -5.51 6.07 -1.23
C ARG A 43 -4.98 5.41 0.03
N SER A 44 -4.27 6.15 0.86
CA SER A 44 -3.78 5.63 2.14
C SER A 44 -4.94 5.46 3.14
N PRO A 45 -5.13 4.26 3.71
CA PRO A 45 -6.07 4.07 4.83
C PRO A 45 -5.68 4.85 6.09
N LEU A 46 -4.39 5.09 6.32
CA LEU A 46 -3.89 5.80 7.51
C LEU A 46 -3.81 7.31 7.31
N LEU A 47 -3.42 7.76 6.12
CA LEU A 47 -3.26 9.17 5.76
C LEU A 47 -4.38 9.57 4.80
N GLU A 48 -5.55 9.91 5.34
CA GLU A 48 -6.78 10.10 4.56
C GLU A 48 -6.68 11.10 3.39
N SER A 49 -5.76 12.07 3.46
CA SER A 49 -5.52 13.07 2.41
C SER A 49 -4.44 12.66 1.40
N LEU A 50 -3.76 11.52 1.59
CA LEU A 50 -2.73 11.03 0.69
C LEU A 50 -3.35 10.18 -0.42
N GLU A 51 -3.32 10.74 -1.61
CA GLU A 51 -3.64 10.05 -2.86
C GLU A 51 -2.39 10.02 -3.76
N VAL A 52 -2.17 8.89 -4.42
CA VAL A 52 -1.05 8.71 -5.36
C VAL A 52 -1.59 8.16 -6.67
N ASP A 53 -1.45 8.92 -7.77
CA ASP A 53 -1.75 8.42 -9.11
C ASP A 53 -0.62 7.49 -9.57
N LEU A 54 -0.94 6.20 -9.75
CA LEU A 54 0.07 5.21 -10.13
C LEU A 54 0.60 5.40 -11.56
N LYS A 55 -0.06 6.22 -12.39
CA LYS A 55 0.47 6.61 -13.71
C LYS A 55 1.70 7.49 -13.62
N GLU A 56 1.90 8.19 -12.50
CA GLU A 56 3.10 9.00 -12.27
C GLU A 56 4.25 8.18 -11.67
N VAL A 57 3.97 6.97 -11.19
CA VAL A 57 4.94 6.08 -10.53
C VAL A 57 5.58 5.09 -11.52
N PHE A 58 4.82 4.61 -12.53
CA PHE A 58 5.22 3.57 -13.49
C PHE A 58 5.29 4.01 -14.95
#